data_AF-A0A6C1N4L7-F1
#
_entry.id   AF-A0A6C1N4L7-F1
#
_cell.length_a   1.000
_cell.length_b   1.000
_cell.length_c   1.000
_cell.angle_alpha   90.00
_cell.angle_beta   90.00
_cell.angle_gamma   90.00
#
_symmetry.space_group_name_H-M   'P 1'
#
loop_
_entity.id
_entity.type
_entity.pdbx_description
1 polymer ?
#
loop_
_entity_poly.entity_id
_entity_poly.type
_entity_poly.pdbx_seq_one_letter_code
_entity_poly.pdbx_strand_id
1 'polypeptide(L)'
;MNPAGHQTLVIAFAVAATVVALLLPELSIATQFWVILVPVALFGLSHGGADPLILKTLTRVQKGPRLWLAMGLYSGLAVAFILLIWWSPVLALGCFLLLSLWHFGRTDVTAFSGEEQAGPAPAQWGRVWLAGGLPIIGPVTGHPQQTGELFAWLLGMEPVPVIAFTLTLGPWLAGLWLVGFVGLLAGYRRRLGWPVYLELLSLAAAMVLLPPLLAFTFYFCGVHSVRHFMAVARHTPREDHAGTLGFLARQAAPATLAAIIMAAMAWGLIVTLAPATDLMVEAVRILFWGLAALTVPHVLAVEWWWSRGTTKA
;
A
#
# COMPACT_ATOMS: atom_id res chain seq x y z
N MET A 1 19.93 -0.03 -11.01
CA MET A 1 19.31 -1.21 -11.66
C MET A 1 18.51 -0.75 -12.86
N ASN A 2 18.69 -1.36 -14.04
CA ASN A 2 17.93 -1.03 -15.25
C ASN A 2 16.42 -1.34 -15.02
N PRO A 3 15.48 -0.43 -15.36
CA PRO A 3 14.04 -0.65 -15.24
C PRO A 3 13.54 -2.01 -15.74
N ALA A 4 14.10 -2.51 -16.86
CA ALA A 4 13.70 -3.79 -17.43
C ALA A 4 14.00 -4.99 -16.50
N GLY A 5 15.15 -4.97 -15.82
CA GLY A 5 15.53 -6.06 -14.90
C GLY A 5 14.67 -6.12 -13.65
N HIS A 6 14.26 -4.96 -13.13
CA HIS A 6 13.36 -4.92 -11.98
C HIS A 6 11.95 -5.40 -12.35
N GLN A 7 11.48 -5.07 -13.56
CA GLN A 7 10.17 -5.51 -14.03
C GLN A 7 10.07 -7.04 -14.14
N THR A 8 11.09 -7.67 -14.72
CA THR A 8 11.17 -9.14 -14.79
C THR A 8 11.17 -9.78 -13.41
N LEU A 9 11.84 -9.17 -12.42
CA LEU A 9 11.82 -9.66 -11.04
C LEU A 9 10.44 -9.56 -10.40
N VAL A 10 9.68 -8.48 -10.65
CA VAL A 10 8.31 -8.36 -10.14
C VAL A 10 7.40 -9.41 -10.76
N ILE A 11 7.51 -9.65 -12.07
CA ILE A 11 6.77 -10.71 -12.75
C ILE A 11 7.11 -12.07 -12.13
N ALA A 12 8.39 -12.40 -11.99
CA ALA A 12 8.84 -13.65 -11.40
C ALA A 12 8.35 -13.81 -9.95
N PHE A 13 8.40 -12.74 -9.16
CA PHE A 13 7.90 -12.72 -7.79
C PHE A 13 6.38 -12.93 -7.71
N ALA A 14 5.61 -12.31 -8.60
CA ALA A 14 4.16 -12.49 -8.69
C ALA A 14 3.77 -13.90 -9.15
N VAL A 15 4.51 -14.47 -10.11
CA VAL A 15 4.33 -15.88 -10.52
C VAL A 15 4.66 -16.83 -9.37
N ALA A 16 5.76 -16.60 -8.64
CA ALA A 16 6.11 -17.40 -7.48
C ALA A 16 5.02 -17.32 -6.39
N ALA A 17 4.52 -16.12 -6.10
CA ALA A 17 3.42 -15.91 -5.16
C ALA A 17 2.13 -16.60 -5.61
N THR A 18 1.85 -16.61 -6.91
CA THR A 18 0.72 -17.36 -7.50
C THR A 18 0.87 -18.86 -7.28
N VAL A 19 2.05 -19.42 -7.56
CA VAL A 19 2.32 -20.85 -7.32
C VAL A 19 2.19 -21.18 -5.84
N VAL A 20 2.73 -20.36 -4.95
CA VAL A 20 2.56 -20.53 -3.51
C VAL A 20 1.08 -20.50 -3.13
N ALA A 21 0.30 -19.55 -3.63
CA ALA A 21 -1.14 -19.46 -3.35
C ALA A 21 -1.91 -20.72 -3.76
N LEU A 22 -1.54 -21.34 -4.89
CA LEU A 22 -2.15 -22.60 -5.36
C LEU A 22 -1.76 -23.82 -4.53
N LEU A 23 -0.64 -23.77 -3.80
CA LEU A 23 -0.14 -24.85 -2.95
C LEU A 23 -0.54 -24.67 -1.47
N LEU A 24 -0.94 -23.47 -1.07
CA LEU A 24 -1.34 -23.19 0.30
C LEU A 24 -2.72 -23.81 0.59
N PRO A 25 -2.91 -24.39 1.79
CA PRO A 25 -4.24 -24.71 2.27
C PRO A 25 -5.03 -23.41 2.54
N GLU A 26 -6.35 -23.52 2.68
CA GLU A 26 -7.17 -22.40 3.15
C GLU A 26 -6.68 -21.94 4.54
N LEU A 27 -6.24 -20.69 4.62
CA LEU A 27 -5.72 -20.10 5.86
C LEU A 27 -6.81 -19.28 6.54
N SER A 28 -7.03 -19.50 7.84
CA SER A 28 -7.85 -18.62 8.66
C SER A 28 -7.25 -17.21 8.75
N ILE A 29 -8.08 -16.18 8.94
CA ILE A 29 -7.62 -14.79 9.07
C ILE A 29 -6.58 -14.66 10.20
N ALA A 30 -6.79 -15.36 11.32
CA ALA A 30 -5.84 -15.39 12.43
C ALA A 30 -4.45 -15.91 12.01
N THR A 31 -4.39 -17.00 11.24
CA THR A 31 -3.11 -17.56 10.76
C THR A 31 -2.42 -16.57 9.82
N GLN A 32 -3.18 -15.97 8.92
CA GLN A 32 -2.64 -14.96 8.00
C GLN A 32 -2.10 -13.75 8.77
N PHE A 33 -2.82 -13.26 9.79
CA PHE A 33 -2.43 -12.12 10.62
C PHE A 33 -1.04 -12.33 11.26
N TRP A 34 -0.82 -13.51 11.85
CA TRP A 34 0.48 -13.84 12.45
C TRP A 34 1.61 -13.92 11.41
N VAL A 35 1.33 -14.44 10.22
CA VAL A 35 2.30 -14.51 9.12
C VAL A 35 2.71 -13.11 8.64
N ILE A 36 1.76 -12.17 8.57
CA ILE A 36 2.02 -10.84 7.99
C ILE A 36 2.63 -9.84 8.96
N LEU A 37 2.54 -10.09 10.27
CA LEU A 37 2.93 -9.13 11.30
C LEU A 37 4.40 -8.68 11.15
N VAL A 38 5.31 -9.62 10.95
CA VAL A 38 6.75 -9.33 10.79
C VAL A 38 7.04 -8.59 9.48
N PRO A 39 6.60 -9.08 8.29
CA PRO A 39 6.78 -8.34 7.05
C PRO A 39 6.22 -6.92 7.07
N VAL A 40 5.00 -6.73 7.61
CA VAL A 40 4.37 -5.42 7.69
C VAL A 40 5.11 -4.50 8.66
N ALA A 41 5.56 -5.01 9.81
CA ALA A 41 6.35 -4.23 10.76
C ALA A 41 7.72 -3.82 10.18
N LEU A 42 8.41 -4.72 9.48
CA LEU A 42 9.75 -4.48 8.97
C LEU A 42 9.77 -3.66 7.69
N PHE A 43 8.88 -3.95 6.74
CA PHE A 43 8.89 -3.32 5.42
C PHE A 43 7.77 -2.29 5.29
N GLY A 44 6.54 -2.66 5.66
CA GLY A 44 5.38 -1.78 5.56
C GLY A 44 5.48 -0.51 6.42
N LEU A 45 5.81 -0.62 7.71
CA LEU A 45 5.99 0.55 8.57
C LEU A 45 7.30 1.30 8.29
N SER A 46 8.31 0.64 7.72
CA SER A 46 9.55 1.31 7.28
C SER A 46 9.36 2.20 6.07
N HIS A 47 8.38 1.86 5.22
CA HIS A 47 8.05 2.64 4.04
C HIS A 47 7.65 4.07 4.39
N GLY A 48 6.66 4.25 5.28
CA GLY A 48 6.35 5.57 5.87
C GLY A 48 7.38 6.05 6.90
N GLY A 49 8.17 5.14 7.47
CA GLY A 49 9.26 5.49 8.38
C GLY A 49 10.32 6.40 7.74
N ALA A 50 10.45 6.39 6.41
CA ALA A 50 11.34 7.28 5.68
C ALA A 50 10.84 8.73 5.53
N ASP A 51 9.59 9.04 5.89
CA ASP A 51 8.99 10.36 5.73
C ASP A 51 9.73 11.51 6.42
N PRO A 52 10.35 11.34 7.61
CA PRO A 52 11.22 12.37 8.18
C PRO A 52 12.35 12.81 7.24
N LEU A 53 12.88 11.90 6.41
CA LEU A 53 13.89 12.23 5.40
C LEU A 53 13.27 13.03 4.24
N ILE A 54 12.08 12.65 3.81
CA ILE A 54 11.32 13.37 2.77
C ILE A 54 11.01 14.80 3.24
N LEU A 55 10.53 14.97 4.47
CA LEU A 55 10.22 16.28 5.06
C LEU A 55 11.46 17.16 5.24
N LYS A 56 12.61 16.59 5.65
CA LYS A 56 13.89 17.33 5.69
C LYS A 56 14.31 17.81 4.30
N THR A 57 14.12 16.97 3.29
CA THR A 57 14.41 17.31 1.89
C THR A 57 13.49 18.43 1.39
N LEU A 58 12.19 18.34 1.67
CA LEU A 58 11.17 19.33 1.28
C LEU A 58 11.38 20.70 1.93
N THR A 59 11.69 20.70 3.22
CA THR A 59 11.90 21.93 4.01
C THR A 59 13.29 22.54 3.79
N ARG A 60 14.22 21.80 3.17
CA ARG A 60 15.64 22.16 2.97
C ARG A 60 16.37 22.50 4.28
N VAL A 61 15.91 21.95 5.40
CA VAL A 61 16.53 22.16 6.71
C VAL A 61 16.66 20.82 7.44
N GLN A 62 17.76 20.66 8.18
CA GLN A 62 17.98 19.46 8.99
C GLN A 62 17.29 19.55 10.36
N LYS A 63 17.12 20.77 10.90
CA LYS A 63 16.49 21.11 12.18
C LYS A 63 15.91 22.52 12.10
N GLY A 64 14.90 22.84 12.90
CA GLY A 64 14.36 24.20 13.05
C GLY A 64 12.83 24.30 12.92
N PRO A 65 12.26 25.50 13.12
CA PRO A 65 10.81 25.69 13.26
C PRO A 65 10.01 25.26 12.02
N ARG A 66 10.58 25.38 10.82
CA ARG A 66 9.92 24.91 9.58
C ARG A 66 9.77 23.39 9.52
N LEU A 67 10.79 22.65 9.98
CA LEU A 67 10.71 21.19 10.07
C LEU A 67 9.72 20.77 11.15
N TRP A 68 9.75 21.43 12.32
CA TRP A 68 8.79 21.19 13.40
C TRP A 68 7.34 21.46 12.97
N LEU A 69 7.10 22.54 12.22
CA LEU A 69 5.79 22.81 11.64
C LEU A 69 5.36 21.71 10.66
N ALA A 70 6.25 21.27 9.76
CA ALA A 70 5.94 20.18 8.83
C ALA A 70 5.62 18.87 9.55
N MET A 71 6.39 18.51 10.58
CA MET A 71 6.11 17.33 11.41
C MET A 71 4.82 17.49 12.23
N GLY A 72 4.53 18.69 12.73
CA GLY A 72 3.28 18.99 13.43
C GLY A 72 2.06 18.86 12.52
N LEU A 73 2.14 19.33 11.27
CA LEU A 73 1.10 19.14 10.26
C LEU A 73 0.94 17.66 9.89
N TYR A 74 2.04 16.93 9.72
CA TYR A 74 2.04 15.49 9.49
C TYR A 74 1.27 14.76 10.60
N SER A 75 1.63 14.99 11.86
CA SER A 75 0.96 14.37 13.01
C SER A 75 -0.49 14.84 13.15
N GLY A 76 -0.77 16.12 12.88
CA GLY A 76 -2.12 16.67 12.90
C GLY A 76 -3.05 16.00 11.88
N LEU A 77 -2.55 15.68 10.68
CA LEU A 77 -3.28 14.93 9.67
C LEU A 77 -3.57 13.49 10.10
N ALA A 78 -2.60 12.82 10.74
CA ALA A 78 -2.84 11.48 11.30
C ALA A 78 -3.94 11.51 12.38
N VAL A 79 -3.88 12.48 13.29
CA VAL A 79 -4.92 12.68 14.33
C VAL A 79 -6.27 13.00 13.71
N ALA A 80 -6.32 13.89 12.70
CA ALA A 80 -7.56 14.21 12.00
C ALA A 80 -8.18 12.96 11.34
N PHE A 81 -7.36 12.07 10.80
CA PHE A 81 -7.84 10.81 10.24
C PHE A 81 -8.33 9.83 11.33
N ILE A 82 -7.67 9.78 12.48
CA ILE A 82 -8.16 9.02 13.65
C ILE A 82 -9.54 9.54 14.09
N LEU A 83 -9.72 10.86 14.15
CA LEU A 83 -11.03 11.45 14.45
C LEU A 83 -12.08 11.11 13.38
N LEU A 84 -11.68 11.04 12.10
CA LEU A 84 -12.55 10.58 11.02
C LEU A 84 -12.97 9.12 11.20
N ILE A 85 -12.05 8.24 11.59
CA ILE A 85 -12.35 6.83 11.91
C ILE A 85 -13.40 6.75 13.02
N TRP A 86 -13.24 7.54 14.09
CA TRP A 86 -14.17 7.55 15.22
C TRP A 86 -15.54 8.12 14.84
N TRP A 87 -15.57 9.15 13.99
CA TRP A 87 -16.82 9.78 13.55
C TRP A 87 -17.58 8.93 12.53
N SER A 88 -16.87 8.33 11.57
CA SER A 88 -17.46 7.47 10.54
C SER A 88 -16.44 6.47 9.99
N PRO A 89 -16.41 5.23 10.51
CA PRO A 89 -15.53 4.18 10.00
C PRO A 89 -15.75 3.89 8.51
N VAL A 90 -16.99 4.03 8.03
CA VAL A 90 -17.36 3.83 6.62
C VAL A 90 -16.70 4.87 5.72
N LEU A 91 -16.79 6.15 6.07
CA LEU A 91 -16.15 7.22 5.31
C LEU A 91 -14.63 7.11 5.40
N ALA A 92 -14.09 6.80 6.59
CA ALA A 92 -12.66 6.58 6.77
C ALA A 92 -12.14 5.42 5.90
N LEU A 93 -12.85 4.28 5.86
CA LEU A 93 -12.47 3.12 5.04
C LEU A 93 -12.52 3.50 3.55
N GLY A 94 -13.59 4.16 3.10
CA GLY A 94 -13.72 4.62 1.71
C GLY A 94 -12.59 5.56 1.31
N CYS A 95 -12.27 6.56 2.14
CA CYS A 95 -11.14 7.47 1.92
C CYS A 95 -9.81 6.73 1.89
N PHE A 96 -9.56 5.81 2.83
CA PHE A 96 -8.33 5.02 2.90
C PHE A 96 -8.14 4.17 1.65
N LEU A 97 -9.18 3.47 1.20
CA LEU A 97 -9.14 2.62 0.00
C LEU A 97 -8.88 3.46 -1.26
N LEU A 98 -9.57 4.61 -1.42
CA LEU A 98 -9.37 5.50 -2.57
C LEU A 98 -7.97 6.13 -2.59
N LEU A 99 -7.47 6.58 -1.44
CA LEU A 99 -6.11 7.12 -1.31
C LEU A 99 -5.06 6.05 -1.60
N SER A 100 -5.24 4.84 -1.07
CA SER A 100 -4.32 3.71 -1.30
C SER A 100 -4.28 3.33 -2.78
N LEU A 101 -5.44 3.22 -3.44
CA LEU A 101 -5.52 2.95 -4.87
C LEU A 101 -4.74 3.99 -5.67
N TRP A 102 -5.00 5.26 -5.40
CA TRP A 102 -4.34 6.34 -6.11
C TRP A 102 -2.82 6.37 -5.88
N HIS A 103 -2.39 6.25 -4.62
CA HIS A 103 -0.99 6.30 -4.24
C HIS A 103 -0.19 5.13 -4.82
N PHE A 104 -0.67 3.89 -4.60
CA PHE A 104 -0.04 2.69 -5.18
C PHE A 104 0.03 2.81 -6.70
N GLY A 105 -1.07 3.21 -7.34
CA GLY A 105 -1.12 3.37 -8.79
C GLY A 105 -0.13 4.41 -9.32
N ARG A 106 -0.06 5.61 -8.73
CA ARG A 106 0.88 6.66 -9.17
C ARG A 106 2.33 6.24 -8.98
N THR A 107 2.69 5.77 -7.79
CA THR A 107 4.07 5.41 -7.46
C THR A 107 4.54 4.22 -8.29
N ASP A 108 3.71 3.21 -8.45
CA ASP A 108 4.13 1.97 -9.13
C ASP A 108 4.20 2.14 -10.65
N VAL A 109 3.34 2.97 -11.24
CA VAL A 109 3.42 3.28 -12.69
C VAL A 109 4.64 4.15 -12.99
N THR A 110 4.92 5.15 -12.15
CA THR A 110 6.03 6.09 -12.35
C THR A 110 7.40 5.47 -12.09
N ALA A 111 7.50 4.42 -11.28
CA ALA A 111 8.76 3.74 -11.01
C ALA A 111 9.37 3.01 -12.24
N PHE A 112 8.57 2.71 -13.28
CA PHE A 112 9.00 1.87 -14.41
C PHE A 112 8.90 2.52 -15.77
N SER A 113 8.00 3.48 -15.97
CA SER A 113 8.14 4.34 -17.13
C SER A 113 9.16 5.42 -16.81
N GLY A 114 10.37 5.34 -17.37
CA GLY A 114 11.09 6.59 -17.68
C GLY A 114 10.13 7.55 -18.37
N GLU A 115 10.30 8.87 -18.25
CA GLU A 115 9.34 9.86 -18.78
C GLU A 115 8.90 9.58 -20.23
N GLU A 116 9.75 8.95 -21.04
CA GLU A 116 9.46 8.45 -22.40
C GLU A 116 8.34 7.39 -22.52
N GLN A 117 8.08 6.59 -21.48
CA GLN A 117 7.08 5.50 -21.47
C GLN A 117 5.78 5.88 -20.75
N ALA A 118 5.60 7.16 -20.39
CA ALA A 118 4.37 7.64 -19.76
C ALA A 118 3.13 7.40 -20.65
N GLY A 119 3.34 7.34 -21.98
CA GLY A 119 2.25 7.24 -22.95
C GLY A 119 1.32 8.46 -22.85
N PRO A 120 0.22 8.49 -23.62
CA PRO A 120 -0.77 9.55 -23.46
C PRO A 120 -1.51 9.41 -22.12
N ALA A 121 -1.99 10.53 -21.58
CA ALA A 121 -2.64 10.57 -20.25
C ALA A 121 -3.66 9.46 -19.98
N PRO A 122 -4.54 9.05 -20.93
CA PRO A 122 -5.49 7.97 -20.66
C PRO A 122 -4.82 6.60 -20.42
N ALA A 123 -3.69 6.31 -21.07
CA ALA A 123 -2.92 5.09 -20.83
C ALA A 123 -2.24 5.10 -19.45
N GLN A 124 -1.78 6.28 -19.01
CA GLN A 124 -1.20 6.45 -17.68
C GLN A 124 -2.26 6.26 -16.59
N TRP A 125 -3.40 6.94 -16.70
CA TRP A 125 -4.51 6.79 -15.74
C TRP A 125 -5.08 5.37 -15.72
N GLY A 126 -5.19 4.73 -16.89
CA GLY A 126 -5.58 3.32 -16.99
C GLY A 126 -4.64 2.41 -16.20
N ARG A 127 -3.32 2.61 -16.31
CA ARG A 127 -2.33 1.84 -15.53
C ARG A 127 -2.39 2.15 -14.03
N VAL A 128 -2.55 3.42 -13.65
CA VAL A 128 -2.68 3.85 -12.24
C VAL A 128 -3.85 3.12 -11.61
N TRP A 129 -5.00 3.13 -12.27
CA TRP A 129 -6.19 2.45 -11.78
C TRP A 129 -6.03 0.92 -11.77
N LEU A 130 -5.49 0.33 -12.83
CA LEU A 130 -5.31 -1.13 -12.92
C LEU A 130 -4.32 -1.66 -11.90
N ALA A 131 -3.16 -1.03 -11.73
CA ALA A 131 -2.15 -1.48 -10.76
C ALA A 131 -2.58 -1.14 -9.33
N GLY A 132 -2.94 0.13 -9.09
CA GLY A 132 -3.32 0.61 -7.76
C GLY A 132 -4.60 -0.02 -7.21
N GLY A 133 -5.52 -0.44 -8.09
CA GLY A 133 -6.75 -1.12 -7.69
C GLY A 133 -6.54 -2.58 -7.25
N LEU A 134 -5.45 -3.24 -7.66
CA LEU A 134 -5.25 -4.67 -7.41
C LEU A 134 -5.25 -5.09 -5.93
N PRO A 135 -4.62 -4.35 -4.99
CA PRO A 135 -4.64 -4.70 -3.57
C PRO A 135 -6.03 -4.71 -2.94
N ILE A 136 -7.02 -4.10 -3.61
CA ILE A 136 -8.41 -4.02 -3.16
C ILE A 136 -9.26 -5.00 -3.99
N ILE A 137 -9.21 -4.89 -5.32
CA ILE A 137 -10.02 -5.69 -6.24
C ILE A 137 -9.68 -7.18 -6.12
N GLY A 138 -8.40 -7.53 -5.98
CA GLY A 138 -7.94 -8.92 -5.90
C GLY A 138 -8.59 -9.68 -4.74
N PRO A 139 -8.36 -9.27 -3.47
CA PRO A 139 -8.96 -9.92 -2.31
C PRO A 139 -10.50 -9.92 -2.31
N VAL A 140 -11.13 -8.82 -2.73
CA VAL A 140 -12.61 -8.75 -2.82
C VAL A 140 -13.15 -9.74 -3.87
N THR A 141 -12.39 -10.01 -4.94
CA THR A 141 -12.78 -10.96 -5.99
C THR A 141 -12.50 -12.40 -5.61
N GLY A 142 -11.30 -12.69 -5.10
CA GLY A 142 -10.85 -14.06 -4.85
C GLY A 142 -11.24 -14.63 -3.49
N HIS A 143 -11.36 -13.76 -2.48
CA HIS A 143 -11.65 -14.12 -1.09
C HIS A 143 -12.72 -13.19 -0.48
N PRO A 144 -13.91 -13.06 -1.10
CA PRO A 144 -14.93 -12.09 -0.68
C PRO A 144 -15.39 -12.30 0.76
N GLN A 145 -15.52 -13.54 1.24
CA GLN A 145 -15.96 -13.81 2.61
C GLN A 145 -14.97 -13.28 3.65
N GLN A 146 -13.68 -13.64 3.53
CA GLN A 146 -12.64 -13.17 4.45
C GLN A 146 -12.44 -11.65 4.34
N THR A 147 -12.53 -11.09 3.13
CA THR A 147 -12.44 -9.64 2.93
C THR A 147 -13.63 -8.90 3.54
N GLY A 148 -14.84 -9.43 3.40
CA GLY A 148 -16.05 -8.90 4.03
C GLY A 148 -16.00 -8.96 5.55
N GLU A 149 -15.45 -10.05 6.11
CA GLU A 149 -15.22 -10.19 7.55
C GLU A 149 -14.20 -9.17 8.08
N LEU A 150 -13.07 -9.00 7.39
CA LEU A 150 -12.09 -7.96 7.71
C LEU A 150 -12.70 -6.55 7.65
N PHE A 151 -13.50 -6.25 6.62
CA PHE A 151 -14.19 -4.96 6.55
C PHE A 151 -15.22 -4.79 7.67
N ALA A 152 -15.99 -5.83 8.01
CA ALA A 152 -16.93 -5.77 9.12
C ALA A 152 -16.22 -5.50 10.45
N TRP A 153 -15.08 -6.14 10.68
CA TRP A 153 -14.22 -5.88 11.84
C TRP A 153 -13.79 -4.43 11.88
N LEU A 154 -13.25 -3.86 10.79
CA LEU A 154 -12.83 -2.46 10.75
C LEU A 154 -13.98 -1.47 10.97
N LEU A 155 -15.15 -1.79 10.44
CA LEU A 155 -16.34 -0.93 10.51
C LEU A 155 -17.11 -1.05 11.83
N GLY A 156 -16.83 -2.10 12.62
CA GLY A 156 -17.62 -2.41 13.82
C GLY A 156 -19.06 -2.79 13.50
N MET A 157 -19.25 -3.49 12.38
CA MET A 157 -20.53 -4.00 11.94
C MET A 157 -20.58 -5.53 12.01
N GLU A 158 -21.79 -6.08 11.97
CA GLU A 158 -22.00 -7.52 11.83
C GLU A 158 -21.42 -8.03 10.49
N PRO A 159 -20.71 -9.18 10.48
CA PRO A 159 -20.08 -9.70 9.26
C PRO A 159 -21.05 -10.02 8.12
N VAL A 160 -22.22 -10.59 8.43
CA VAL A 160 -23.17 -11.12 7.43
C VAL A 160 -23.52 -10.11 6.32
N PRO A 161 -24.01 -8.89 6.61
CA PRO A 161 -24.34 -7.92 5.55
C PRO A 161 -23.11 -7.46 4.74
N VAL A 162 -21.94 -7.33 5.37
CA VAL A 162 -20.71 -6.88 4.70
C VAL A 162 -20.15 -7.98 3.80
N ILE A 163 -20.24 -9.24 4.21
CA ILE A 163 -19.90 -10.42 3.41
C ILE A 163 -20.85 -10.52 2.19
N ALA A 164 -22.16 -10.35 2.38
CA ALA A 164 -23.11 -10.33 1.27
C ALA A 164 -22.81 -9.22 0.24
N PHE A 165 -22.43 -8.04 0.73
CA PHE A 165 -22.01 -6.93 -0.11
C PHE A 165 -20.74 -7.25 -0.90
N THR A 166 -19.69 -7.76 -0.26
CA THR A 166 -18.41 -8.11 -0.91
C THR A 166 -18.55 -9.25 -1.92
N LEU A 167 -19.39 -10.26 -1.62
CA LEU A 167 -19.75 -11.33 -2.55
C LEU A 167 -20.40 -10.79 -3.83
N THR A 168 -21.28 -9.81 -3.68
CA THR A 168 -21.94 -9.17 -4.83
C THR A 168 -20.96 -8.29 -5.59
N LEU A 169 -20.13 -7.52 -4.88
CA LEU A 169 -19.22 -6.52 -5.44
C LEU A 169 -18.03 -7.13 -6.21
N GLY A 170 -17.47 -8.26 -5.73
CA GLY A 170 -16.29 -8.90 -6.31
C GLY A 170 -16.37 -9.12 -7.82
N PRO A 171 -17.40 -9.83 -8.33
CA PRO A 171 -17.57 -10.03 -9.78
C PRO A 171 -17.65 -8.73 -10.59
N TRP A 172 -18.30 -7.68 -10.07
CA TRP A 172 -18.37 -6.38 -10.74
C TRP A 172 -17.01 -5.68 -10.81
N LEU A 173 -16.24 -5.70 -9.73
CA LEU A 173 -14.89 -5.14 -9.70
C LEU A 173 -13.94 -5.92 -10.63
N ALA A 174 -14.04 -7.24 -10.67
CA ALA A 174 -13.28 -8.09 -11.59
C ALA A 174 -13.62 -7.77 -13.05
N GLY A 175 -14.91 -7.64 -13.36
CA GLY A 175 -15.39 -7.24 -14.69
C GLY A 175 -14.87 -5.86 -15.10
N LEU A 176 -14.95 -4.88 -14.20
CA LEU A 176 -14.42 -3.53 -14.43
C LEU A 176 -12.91 -3.56 -14.67
N TRP A 177 -12.17 -4.36 -13.89
CA TRP A 177 -10.72 -4.51 -14.05
C TRP A 177 -10.38 -5.12 -15.41
N LEU A 178 -11.08 -6.19 -15.81
CA LEU A 178 -10.89 -6.85 -17.09
C LEU A 178 -11.21 -5.91 -18.26
N VAL A 179 -12.30 -5.14 -18.18
CA VAL A 179 -12.64 -4.13 -19.20
C VAL A 179 -11.54 -3.08 -19.30
N GLY A 180 -11.03 -2.57 -18.17
CA GLY A 180 -9.91 -1.64 -18.14
C GLY A 180 -8.64 -2.22 -18.76
N PHE A 181 -8.31 -3.48 -18.44
CA PHE A 181 -7.16 -4.19 -18.97
C PHE A 181 -7.26 -4.41 -20.48
N VAL A 182 -8.39 -4.90 -20.97
CA VAL A 182 -8.65 -5.08 -22.40
C VAL A 182 -8.62 -3.74 -23.14
N GLY A 183 -9.20 -2.69 -22.55
CA GLY A 183 -9.13 -1.33 -23.10
C GLY A 183 -7.69 -0.82 -23.22
N LEU A 184 -6.88 -1.03 -22.19
CA LEU A 184 -5.46 -0.67 -22.21
C LEU A 184 -4.69 -1.48 -23.26
N LEU A 185 -4.95 -2.78 -23.38
CA LEU A 185 -4.31 -3.65 -24.36
C LEU A 185 -4.71 -3.27 -25.79
N ALA A 186 -5.99 -3.15 -26.08
CA ALA A 186 -6.50 -2.79 -27.40
C ALA A 186 -6.02 -1.40 -27.83
N GLY A 187 -6.07 -0.40 -26.93
CA GLY A 187 -5.71 0.98 -27.23
C GLY A 187 -4.20 1.23 -27.31
N TYR A 188 -3.38 0.49 -26.56
CA TYR A 188 -1.98 0.86 -26.34
C TYR A 188 -0.95 -0.27 -26.53
N ARG A 189 -1.32 -1.47 -27.01
CA ARG A 189 -0.38 -2.61 -27.20
C ARG A 189 0.90 -2.32 -27.98
N ARG A 190 0.85 -1.39 -28.94
CA ARG A 190 2.02 -1.05 -29.78
C ARG A 190 2.94 -0.03 -29.10
N ARG A 191 2.42 0.69 -28.10
CA ARG A 191 3.13 1.74 -27.36
C ARG A 191 3.68 1.22 -26.03
N LEU A 192 2.92 0.36 -25.36
CA LEU A 192 3.34 -0.33 -24.15
C LEU A 192 3.90 -1.69 -24.53
N GLY A 193 5.12 -2.01 -24.08
CA GLY A 193 5.70 -3.34 -24.30
C GLY A 193 4.92 -4.44 -23.56
N TRP A 194 4.98 -5.67 -24.08
CA TRP A 194 4.39 -6.86 -23.45
C TRP A 194 4.69 -7.05 -21.95
N PRO A 195 5.90 -6.71 -21.43
CA PRO A 195 6.18 -6.84 -20.00
C PRO A 195 5.20 -6.09 -19.09
N VAL A 196 4.66 -4.94 -19.51
CA VAL A 196 3.67 -4.17 -18.72
C VAL A 196 2.40 -4.98 -18.52
N TYR A 197 1.92 -5.63 -19.58
CA TYR A 197 0.69 -6.44 -19.52
C TYR A 197 0.91 -7.73 -18.74
N LEU A 198 2.07 -8.38 -18.91
CA LEU A 198 2.44 -9.58 -18.16
C LEU A 198 2.57 -9.29 -16.67
N GLU A 199 3.15 -8.15 -16.32
CA GLU A 199 3.23 -7.71 -14.93
C GLU A 199 1.85 -7.49 -14.33
N LEU A 200 0.99 -6.69 -14.98
CA LEU A 200 -0.38 -6.46 -14.50
C LEU A 200 -1.16 -7.77 -14.32
N LEU A 201 -1.05 -8.69 -15.28
CA LEU A 201 -1.74 -9.97 -15.23
C LEU A 201 -1.18 -10.90 -14.14
N SER A 202 0.15 -10.97 -13.99
CA SER A 202 0.80 -11.79 -12.96
C SER A 202 0.51 -11.25 -11.55
N LEU A 203 0.50 -9.94 -11.35
CA LEU A 203 0.09 -9.30 -10.11
C LEU A 203 -1.40 -9.55 -9.84
N ALA A 204 -2.27 -9.44 -10.86
CA ALA A 204 -3.69 -9.74 -10.70
C ALA A 204 -3.93 -11.20 -10.27
N ALA A 205 -3.23 -12.15 -10.89
CA ALA A 205 -3.31 -13.56 -10.51
C ALA A 205 -2.90 -13.77 -9.05
N ALA A 206 -1.77 -13.21 -8.63
CA ALA A 206 -1.31 -13.29 -7.25
C ALA A 206 -2.31 -12.66 -6.26
N MET A 207 -2.89 -11.50 -6.60
CA MET A 207 -3.83 -10.77 -5.73
C MET A 207 -5.21 -11.41 -5.62
N VAL A 208 -5.65 -12.15 -6.63
CA VAL A 208 -6.89 -12.93 -6.55
C VAL A 208 -6.67 -14.23 -5.78
N LEU A 209 -5.52 -14.89 -5.95
CA LEU A 209 -5.30 -16.22 -5.39
C LEU A 209 -4.79 -16.19 -3.95
N LEU A 210 -3.96 -15.21 -3.57
CA LEU A 210 -3.50 -15.09 -2.18
C LEU A 210 -4.66 -14.70 -1.25
N PRO A 211 -4.73 -15.29 -0.04
CA PRO A 211 -5.65 -14.84 1.00
C PRO A 211 -5.47 -13.35 1.34
N PRO A 212 -6.51 -12.62 1.80
CA PRO A 212 -6.52 -11.15 1.80
C PRO A 212 -5.33 -10.48 2.47
N LEU A 213 -4.92 -10.96 3.65
CA LEU A 213 -3.81 -10.35 4.39
C LEU A 213 -2.47 -10.64 3.73
N LEU A 214 -2.30 -11.85 3.17
CA LEU A 214 -1.11 -12.22 2.40
C LEU A 214 -1.04 -11.42 1.09
N ALA A 215 -2.17 -11.24 0.41
CA ALA A 215 -2.25 -10.42 -0.81
C ALA A 215 -1.86 -8.96 -0.52
N PHE A 216 -2.45 -8.36 0.51
CA PHE A 216 -2.09 -7.02 0.98
C PHE A 216 -0.58 -6.92 1.28
N THR A 217 -0.03 -7.88 2.02
CA THR A 217 1.38 -7.87 2.43
C THR A 217 2.33 -8.07 1.26
N PHE A 218 2.02 -9.01 0.35
CA PHE A 218 2.77 -9.22 -0.87
C PHE A 218 2.86 -7.94 -1.68
N TYR A 219 1.73 -7.26 -1.90
CA TYR A 219 1.72 -6.06 -2.72
C TYR A 219 2.36 -4.89 -1.99
N PHE A 220 1.90 -4.58 -0.78
CA PHE A 220 2.36 -3.42 -0.03
C PHE A 220 3.84 -3.51 0.33
N CYS A 221 4.28 -4.63 0.88
CA CYS A 221 5.67 -4.80 1.33
C CYS A 221 6.59 -5.25 0.19
N GLY A 222 6.18 -6.27 -0.57
CA GLY A 222 7.05 -6.93 -1.55
C GLY A 222 7.14 -6.20 -2.90
N VAL A 223 6.09 -5.51 -3.32
CA VAL A 223 6.05 -4.80 -4.60
C VAL A 223 6.21 -3.29 -4.37
N HIS A 224 5.26 -2.68 -3.68
CA HIS A 224 5.16 -1.23 -3.57
C HIS A 224 6.28 -0.61 -2.72
N SER A 225 6.53 -1.13 -1.52
CA SER A 225 7.56 -0.58 -0.63
C SER A 225 8.96 -0.63 -1.27
N VAL A 226 9.29 -1.73 -1.97
CA VAL A 226 10.55 -1.88 -2.72
C VAL A 226 10.65 -0.81 -3.81
N ARG A 227 9.59 -0.63 -4.61
CA ARG A 227 9.54 0.39 -5.68
C ARG A 227 9.72 1.80 -5.12
N HIS A 228 9.04 2.10 -4.03
CA HIS A 228 9.15 3.39 -3.36
C HIS A 228 10.56 3.65 -2.82
N PHE A 229 11.16 2.68 -2.13
CA PHE A 229 12.55 2.82 -1.66
C PHE A 229 13.53 3.01 -2.81
N MET A 230 13.34 2.31 -3.93
CA MET A 230 14.16 2.53 -5.13
C MET A 230 13.96 3.94 -5.71
N ALA A 231 12.73 4.47 -5.71
CA ALA A 231 12.45 5.84 -6.15
C ALA A 231 13.12 6.88 -5.24
N VAL A 232 13.04 6.71 -3.92
CA VAL A 232 13.72 7.56 -2.92
C VAL A 232 15.24 7.48 -3.06
N ALA A 233 15.79 6.28 -3.26
CA ALA A 233 17.23 6.08 -3.45
C ALA A 233 17.75 6.82 -4.68
N ARG A 234 17.02 6.81 -5.81
CA ARG A 234 17.40 7.53 -7.04
C ARG A 234 17.46 9.05 -6.88
N HIS A 235 16.64 9.60 -6.00
CA HIS A 235 16.60 11.03 -5.71
C HIS A 235 17.51 11.44 -4.54
N THR A 236 18.24 10.48 -3.96
CA THR A 236 19.22 10.73 -2.91
C THR A 236 20.62 10.80 -3.56
N PRO A 237 21.44 11.85 -3.31
CA PRO A 237 22.74 12.07 -3.99
C PRO A 237 23.88 11.06 -3.73
N ARG A 238 23.62 9.79 -3.43
CA ARG A 238 24.64 8.78 -3.12
C ARG A 238 24.98 7.90 -4.34
N GLU A 239 26.27 7.68 -4.57
CA GLU A 239 26.79 6.88 -5.70
C GLU A 239 26.53 5.37 -5.54
N ASP A 240 26.50 4.85 -4.31
CA ASP A 240 26.23 3.42 -4.04
C ASP A 240 24.76 3.16 -3.64
N HIS A 241 24.03 2.48 -4.51
CA HIS A 241 22.62 2.12 -4.30
C HIS A 241 22.43 1.03 -3.23
N ALA A 242 23.38 0.09 -3.08
CA ALA A 242 23.27 -0.98 -2.09
C ALA A 242 23.46 -0.43 -0.67
N GLY A 243 24.46 0.42 -0.47
CA GLY A 243 24.61 1.22 0.75
C GLY A 243 23.46 2.19 1.00
N THR A 244 22.80 2.67 -0.07
CA THR A 244 21.65 3.59 0.05
C THR A 244 20.41 2.93 0.65
N LEU A 245 20.09 1.68 0.29
CA LEU A 245 18.97 0.96 0.92
C LEU A 245 19.20 0.73 2.41
N GLY A 246 20.41 0.31 2.80
CA GLY A 246 20.77 0.17 4.21
C GLY A 246 20.74 1.50 4.97
N PHE A 247 21.13 2.60 4.32
CA PHE A 247 20.98 3.94 4.87
C PHE A 247 19.51 4.34 5.06
N LEU A 248 18.65 4.11 4.07
CA LEU A 248 17.21 4.40 4.16
C LEU A 248 16.55 3.59 5.28
N ALA A 249 16.88 2.31 5.41
CA ALA A 249 16.40 1.46 6.50
C ALA A 249 16.82 2.02 7.88
N ARG A 250 18.08 2.46 8.03
CA ARG A 250 18.55 3.10 9.28
C ARG A 250 17.87 4.44 9.57
N GLN A 251 17.52 5.22 8.54
CA GLN A 251 16.78 6.47 8.71
C GLN A 251 15.31 6.23 9.05
N ALA A 252 14.72 5.15 8.52
CA ALA A 252 13.34 4.79 8.78
C ALA A 252 13.13 4.17 10.18
N ALA A 253 14.13 3.41 10.65
CA ALA A 253 14.03 2.62 11.89
C ALA A 253 13.49 3.39 13.12
N PRO A 254 13.88 4.64 13.42
CA PRO A 254 13.36 5.35 14.59
C PRO A 254 11.86 5.61 14.50
N ALA A 255 11.37 6.06 13.33
CA ALA A 255 9.94 6.32 13.12
C ALA A 255 9.14 5.01 13.08
N THR A 256 9.70 3.96 12.47
CA THR A 256 9.11 2.62 12.48
C THR A 256 8.98 2.06 13.89
N LEU A 257 10.03 2.15 14.70
CA LEU A 257 10.01 1.68 16.09
C LEU A 257 9.00 2.48 16.92
N ALA A 258 8.93 3.80 16.73
CA ALA A 258 7.93 4.64 17.38
C ALA A 258 6.49 4.21 17.00
N ALA A 259 6.23 3.92 15.73
CA ALA A 259 4.93 3.43 15.27
C ALA A 259 4.57 2.08 15.91
N ILE A 260 5.52 1.15 15.98
CA ILE A 260 5.33 -0.17 16.64
C ILE A 260 5.02 0.01 18.13
N ILE A 261 5.78 0.85 18.84
CA ILE A 261 5.56 1.13 20.26
C ILE A 261 4.18 1.76 20.47
N MET A 262 3.79 2.75 19.65
CA MET A 262 2.47 3.37 19.73
C MET A 262 1.34 2.37 19.48
N ALA A 263 1.49 1.48 18.50
CA ALA A 263 0.52 0.41 18.25
C ALA A 263 0.41 -0.56 19.43
N ALA A 264 1.54 -0.98 20.03
CA ALA A 264 1.55 -1.84 21.21
C ALA A 264 0.96 -1.15 22.46
N MET A 265 1.20 0.15 22.63
CA MET A 265 0.58 0.94 23.71
C MET A 265 -0.93 1.09 23.51
N ALA A 266 -1.37 1.40 22.28
CA ALA A 266 -2.79 1.47 21.95
C ALA A 266 -3.49 0.12 22.20
N TRP A 267 -2.83 -0.97 21.79
CA TRP A 267 -3.27 -2.34 22.07
C TRP A 267 -3.47 -2.59 23.56
N GLY A 268 -2.43 -2.35 24.37
CA GLY A 268 -2.49 -2.54 25.82
C GLY A 268 -3.57 -1.67 26.49
N LEU A 269 -3.74 -0.43 26.03
CA LEU A 269 -4.75 0.48 26.56
C LEU A 269 -6.18 0.02 26.23
N ILE A 270 -6.44 -0.37 24.98
CA ILE A 270 -7.78 -0.84 24.56
C ILE A 270 -8.15 -2.11 25.31
N VAL A 271 -7.25 -3.09 25.35
CA VAL A 271 -7.49 -4.37 26.05
C VAL A 271 -7.74 -4.18 27.55
N THR A 272 -7.11 -3.18 28.18
CA THR A 272 -7.30 -2.91 29.61
C THR A 272 -8.54 -2.09 29.93
N LEU A 273 -8.88 -1.07 29.13
CA LEU A 273 -10.00 -0.17 29.39
C LEU A 273 -11.33 -0.66 28.85
N ALA A 274 -11.30 -1.41 27.75
CA ALA A 274 -12.48 -1.96 27.09
C ALA A 274 -12.14 -3.38 26.60
N PRO A 275 -12.09 -4.37 27.51
CA PRO A 275 -11.78 -5.75 27.15
C PRO A 275 -12.76 -6.22 26.07
N ALA A 276 -12.26 -6.35 24.84
CA ALA A 276 -13.07 -6.83 23.73
C ALA A 276 -13.37 -8.31 23.92
N THR A 277 -14.46 -8.75 23.29
CA THR A 277 -14.82 -10.17 23.25
C THR A 277 -13.87 -10.99 22.38
N ASP A 278 -13.19 -10.36 21.42
CA ASP A 278 -12.22 -11.01 20.52
C ASP A 278 -10.95 -10.16 20.34
N LEU A 279 -9.82 -10.68 20.81
CA LEU A 279 -8.51 -10.04 20.69
C LEU A 279 -7.98 -10.02 19.25
N MET A 280 -8.37 -10.96 18.39
CA MET A 280 -7.92 -10.95 16.99
C MET A 280 -8.53 -9.76 16.23
N VAL A 281 -9.83 -9.50 16.45
CA VAL A 281 -10.56 -8.39 15.81
C VAL A 281 -9.90 -7.06 16.13
N GLU A 282 -9.63 -6.81 17.41
CA GLU A 282 -8.98 -5.58 17.81
C GLU A 282 -7.56 -5.50 17.23
N ALA A 283 -6.82 -6.61 17.15
CA ALA A 283 -5.43 -6.58 16.69
C ALA A 283 -5.37 -6.17 15.21
N VAL A 284 -6.32 -6.67 14.43
CA VAL A 284 -6.53 -6.28 13.03
C VAL A 284 -6.93 -4.81 12.93
N ARG A 285 -7.84 -4.33 13.78
CA ARG A 285 -8.22 -2.92 13.83
C ARG A 285 -7.03 -2.01 14.10
N ILE A 286 -6.23 -2.31 15.11
CA ILE A 286 -5.06 -1.50 15.45
C ILE A 286 -4.06 -1.50 14.31
N LEU A 287 -3.81 -2.65 13.69
CA LEU A 287 -2.89 -2.74 12.57
C LEU A 287 -3.38 -1.87 11.39
N PHE A 288 -4.60 -2.09 10.91
CA PHE A 288 -5.08 -1.43 9.69
C PHE A 288 -5.50 0.02 9.90
N TRP A 289 -6.14 0.36 11.03
CA TRP A 289 -6.42 1.77 11.34
C TRP A 289 -5.15 2.56 11.68
N GLY A 290 -4.17 1.92 12.32
CA GLY A 290 -2.85 2.51 12.50
C GLY A 290 -2.17 2.80 11.16
N LEU A 291 -2.16 1.83 10.24
CA LEU A 291 -1.65 2.01 8.88
C LEU A 291 -2.41 3.12 8.13
N ALA A 292 -3.74 3.13 8.18
CA ALA A 292 -4.57 4.13 7.50
C ALA A 292 -4.32 5.55 8.01
N ALA A 293 -4.21 5.73 9.33
CA ALA A 293 -3.90 7.02 9.95
C ALA A 293 -2.51 7.55 9.53
N LEU A 294 -1.53 6.67 9.35
CA LEU A 294 -0.20 7.05 8.85
C LEU A 294 -0.17 7.25 7.34
N THR A 295 -1.06 6.60 6.59
CA THR A 295 -1.11 6.66 5.13
C THR A 295 -1.46 8.06 4.64
N VAL A 296 -2.42 8.76 5.26
CA VAL A 296 -2.83 10.10 4.82
C VAL A 296 -1.67 11.11 4.81
N PRO A 297 -0.97 11.36 5.93
CA PRO A 297 0.14 12.30 5.92
C PRO A 297 1.32 11.81 5.06
N HIS A 298 1.56 10.50 4.99
CA HIS A 298 2.57 9.91 4.10
C HIS A 298 2.32 10.26 2.63
N VAL A 299 1.13 9.91 2.13
CA VAL A 299 0.74 10.15 0.73
C VAL A 299 0.88 11.63 0.36
N LEU A 300 0.45 12.54 1.25
CA LEU A 300 0.57 13.97 1.02
C LEU A 300 2.03 14.45 1.03
N ALA A 301 2.87 13.94 1.93
CA ALA A 301 4.29 14.28 1.96
C ALA A 301 5.01 13.79 0.70
N VAL A 302 4.71 12.57 0.25
CA VAL A 302 5.28 11.96 -0.94
C VAL A 302 4.89 12.71 -2.21
N GLU A 303 3.63 13.11 -2.34
CA GLU A 303 3.16 13.85 -3.53
C GLU A 303 3.69 15.28 -3.57
N TRP A 304 3.80 15.92 -2.40
CA TRP A 304 4.49 17.20 -2.31
C TRP A 304 5.96 17.08 -2.72
N TRP A 305 6.62 15.97 -2.35
CA TRP A 305 7.99 15.70 -2.75
C TRP A 305 8.13 15.48 -4.26
N TRP A 306 7.25 14.68 -4.86
CA TRP A 306 7.24 14.45 -6.32
C TRP A 306 7.03 15.75 -7.10
N SER A 307 6.08 16.60 -6.69
CA SER A 307 5.80 17.88 -7.37
C SER A 307 6.97 18.89 -7.32
N ARG A 308 7.87 18.77 -6.34
CA ARG A 308 9.11 19.58 -6.26
C ARG A 308 10.30 18.98 -6.99
N GLY A 309 10.29 17.67 -7.25
CA GLY A 309 11.29 17.01 -8.09
C GLY A 309 11.15 17.39 -9.56
N THR A 310 9.91 17.47 -10.06
CA THR A 310 9.58 17.80 -11.47
C THR A 310 9.82 19.25 -11.86
N THR A 311 10.09 20.16 -10.91
CA THR A 311 10.41 21.57 -11.19
C THR A 311 11.91 21.83 -11.36
N LYS A 312 12.74 20.78 -11.33
CA LYS A 312 14.20 20.86 -11.52
C LYS A 312 14.74 19.97 -12.64
N ALA A 313 13.88 19.39 -13.47
CA ALA A 313 14.24 18.73 -14.73
C ALA A 313 14.00 19.68 -15.89
#